data_AF-M1BNT5-F1
#
_entry.id   AF-M1BNT5-F1
#
_cell.length_a   1.000
_cell.length_b   1.000
_cell.length_c   1.000
_cell.angle_alpha   90.00
_cell.angle_beta   90.00
_cell.angle_gamma   90.00
#
_symmetry.space_group_name_H-M   'P 1'
#
loop_
_entity.id
_entity.type
_entity.pdbx_description
1 polymer ?
#
loop_
_entity_poly.entity_id
_entity_poly.type
_entity_poly.pdbx_seq_one_letter_code
_entity_poly.pdbx_strand_id
1 'polypeptide(L)' 'MEQVFCQIAEQDPINLQLGLDLLQAIKKEIGLLPSRQSLDFLLSACVNAKDLQACYLIWKEYKIAGLPYNILSYVR' A
#
# COMPACT_ATOMS: atom_id res chain seq x y z
N MET A 1 -10.66 -7.04 3.11
CA MET A 1 -9.84 -5.84 2.84
C MET A 1 -8.76 -6.11 1.80
N GLU A 2 -8.02 -7.21 1.90
CA GLU A 2 -6.90 -7.51 0.98
C GLU A 2 -7.30 -7.62 -0.49
N GLN A 3 -8.46 -8.20 -0.79
CA GLN A 3 -8.97 -8.30 -2.17
C GLN A 3 -9.19 -6.92 -2.82
N VAL A 4 -9.58 -5.90 -2.05
CA VAL A 4 -9.79 -4.54 -2.56
C VAL A 4 -8.45 -3.91 -2.93
N PHE A 5 -7.42 -4.06 -2.09
CA PHE A 5 -6.08 -3.58 -2.40
C PHE A 5 -5.43 -4.33 -3.58
N CYS A 6 -5.68 -5.63 -3.72
CA CYS A 6 -5.27 -6.40 -4.88
C CYS A 6 -5.88 -5.85 -6.17
N GLN A 7 -7.20 -5.64 -6.19
CA GLN A 7 -7.90 -5.08 -7.35
C GLN A 7 -7.43 -3.66 -7.70
N ILE A 8 -7.13 -2.84 -6.70
CA ILE A 8 -6.58 -1.50 -6.91
C ILE A 8 -5.18 -1.58 -7.51
N ALA A 9 -4.33 -2.49 -7.04
CA ALA A 9 -2.97 -2.65 -7.53
C ALA A 9 -2.88 -3.22 -8.95
N GLU A 10 -3.88 -4.01 -9.37
CA GLU A 10 -3.98 -4.59 -10.71
C GLU A 10 -4.53 -3.60 -11.75
N GLN A 11 -5.16 -2.50 -11.32
CA GLN A 11 -5.76 -1.51 -12.21
C GLN A 11 -4.85 -0.28 -12.39
N ASP A 12 -5.10 0.46 -13.48
CA ASP A 12 -4.39 1.64 -13.97
C ASP A 12 -3.89 2.61 -12.85
N PRO A 13 -2.76 3.35 -13.04
CA PRO A 13 -2.20 4.25 -12.02
C PRO A 13 -3.17 5.25 -11.38
N ILE A 14 -4.27 5.59 -12.05
CA ILE A 14 -5.35 6.43 -11.52
C ILE A 14 -5.96 5.86 -10.22
N ASN A 15 -5.94 4.54 -10.05
CA ASN A 15 -6.49 3.88 -8.87
C ASN A 15 -5.53 3.84 -7.67
N LEU A 16 -4.26 4.21 -7.85
CA LEU A 16 -3.31 4.29 -6.74
C LEU A 16 -3.77 5.28 -5.67
N GLN A 17 -4.26 6.46 -6.09
CA GLN A 17 -4.76 7.47 -5.15
C GLN A 17 -5.94 6.95 -4.34
N LEU A 18 -6.87 6.21 -4.97
CA LEU A 18 -7.97 5.55 -4.27
C LEU A 18 -7.47 4.54 -3.23
N GLY A 19 -6.42 3.77 -3.53
CA GLY A 19 -5.79 2.86 -2.58
C GLY A 19 -5.17 3.58 -1.37
N LEU A 20 -4.50 4.70 -1.62
CA LEU A 20 -3.89 5.52 -0.56
C LEU A 20 -4.95 6.21 0.31
N ASP A 21 -6.02 6.71 -0.29
CA ASP A 21 -7.13 7.34 0.43
C ASP A 21 -7.87 6.32 1.29
N LEU A 22 -8.13 5.12 0.75
CA LEU A 22 -8.73 4.02 1.50
C LEU A 22 -7.85 3.59 2.68
N LEU A 23 -6.54 3.48 2.48
CA LEU A 23 -5.59 3.19 3.55
C LEU A 23 -5.66 4.25 4.65
N GLN A 24 -5.75 5.52 4.28
CA GLN A 24 -5.83 6.62 5.24
C GLN A 24 -7.17 6.62 6.01
N ALA A 25 -8.27 6.33 5.34
CA ALA A 25 -9.60 6.19 5.96
C ALA A 25 -9.62 5.06 6.98
N ILE A 26 -9.12 3.87 6.64
CA ILE A 26 -9.05 2.73 7.56
C ILE A 26 -8.25 3.07 8.81
N LYS A 27 -7.12 3.76 8.65
CA LYS A 27 -6.27 4.16 9.79
C LYS A 27 -6.92 5.22 10.67
N LYS A 28 -7.49 6.26 10.08
CA LYS A 28 -8.00 7.43 10.82
C LYS A 28 -9.40 7.20 11.39
N GLU A 29 -10.27 6.53 10.65
CA GLU A 29 -11.68 6.40 10.99
C GLU A 29 -11.98 5.10 11.73
N ILE A 30 -11.25 4.02 11.40
CA ILE A 30 -11.51 2.68 11.96
C ILE A 30 -10.44 2.29 12.99
N GLY A 31 -9.28 2.95 13.00
CA GLY A 31 -8.18 2.66 13.93
C GLY A 31 -7.52 1.29 13.69
N LEU A 32 -7.77 0.68 12.53
CA LEU A 32 -7.17 -0.61 12.17
C LEU A 32 -5.80 -0.41 11.54
N LEU A 33 -4.86 -1.27 11.95
CA LEU A 33 -3.56 -1.36 11.30
C LEU A 33 -3.71 -2.18 9.99
N PRO A 34 -3.12 -1.73 8.88
CA PRO A 34 -3.15 -2.47 7.63
C PRO A 34 -2.37 -3.79 7.74
N SER A 35 -2.87 -4.83 7.07
CA SER A 35 -2.12 -6.09 6.97
C SER A 35 -0.89 -5.92 6.06
N ARG A 36 0.13 -6.75 6.28
CA ARG A 36 1.32 -6.81 5.42
C ARG A 36 0.96 -6.94 3.95
N GLN A 37 0.06 -7.86 3.63
CA GLN A 37 -0.37 -8.13 2.27
C GLN A 37 -1.03 -6.92 1.60
N SER A 38 -1.84 -6.15 2.36
CA SER A 38 -2.44 -4.91 1.86
C SER A 38 -1.37 -3.87 1.49
N LEU A 39 -0.34 -3.74 2.33
CA LEU A 39 0.78 -2.84 2.07
C LEU A 39 1.68 -3.32 0.91
N ASP A 40 1.85 -4.63 0.72
CA ASP A 40 2.58 -5.21 -0.42
C ASP A 40 1.88 -4.90 -1.75
N PHE A 41 0.55 -5.01 -1.80
CA PHE A 41 -0.23 -4.62 -2.99
C PHE A 41 -0.07 -3.14 -3.31
N LEU A 42 -0.23 -2.25 -2.31
CA LEU A 42 -0.06 -0.82 -2.52
C LEU A 42 1.38 -0.46 -2.93
N LEU A 43 2.38 -1.07 -2.32
CA LEU A 43 3.78 -0.85 -2.69
C LEU A 43 4.03 -1.24 -4.15
N SER A 44 3.49 -2.39 -4.59
CA SER A 44 3.59 -2.82 -5.98
C SER A 44 2.93 -1.83 -6.94
N ALA A 45 1.77 -1.29 -6.57
CA ALA A 45 1.08 -0.25 -7.33
C ALA A 45 1.90 1.05 -7.42
N CYS A 46 2.51 1.49 -6.30
CA CYS A 46 3.40 2.66 -6.28
C CYS A 46 4.62 2.48 -7.19
N VAL A 47 5.24 1.30 -7.17
CA VAL A 47 6.37 0.95 -8.04
C VAL A 47 5.96 0.98 -9.51
N ASN A 48 4.83 0.38 -9.85
CA ASN A 48 4.28 0.38 -11.21
C ASN A 48 3.97 1.81 -11.71
N ALA A 49 3.42 2.65 -10.84
CA ALA A 49 3.14 4.06 -11.13
C ALA A 49 4.40 4.94 -11.16
N LYS A 50 5.58 4.40 -10.79
CA LYS A 50 6.85 5.13 -10.62
C LYS A 50 6.74 6.29 -9.63
N ASP A 51 5.86 6.17 -8.64
CA ASP A 51 5.65 7.19 -7.61
C ASP A 51 6.50 6.88 -6.37
N LEU A 52 7.70 7.47 -6.34
CA LEU A 52 8.63 7.30 -5.23
C LEU A 52 8.10 7.86 -3.90
N GLN A 53 7.29 8.92 -3.94
CA GLN A 53 6.72 9.52 -2.73
C GLN A 53 5.69 8.58 -2.11
N ALA A 54 4.81 8.00 -2.95
CA ALA A 54 3.87 6.99 -2.52
C ALA A 54 4.57 5.73 -1.98
N CYS A 55 5.64 5.25 -2.63
CA CYS A 55 6.47 4.16 -2.11
C CYS A 55 6.98 4.44 -0.70
N TYR A 56 7.50 5.66 -0.46
CA TYR A 56 8.03 6.06 0.83
C TYR A 56 6.95 6.18 1.91
N LEU A 57 5.74 6.61 1.54
CA LEU A 57 4.58 6.61 2.45
C LEU A 57 4.26 5.19 2.91
N ILE A 58 4.12 4.24 1.98
CA ILE A 58 3.85 2.83 2.31
C ILE A 58 4.96 2.24 3.18
N TRP A 59 6.22 2.60 2.94
CA TRP A 59 7.34 2.17 3.78
C TRP A 59 7.27 2.66 5.23
N LYS A 60 6.72 3.85 5.48
CA LYS A 60 6.46 4.32 6.85
C LYS A 60 5.36 3.52 7.52
N GLU A 61 4.35 3.12 6.77
CA GLU A 61 3.25 2.29 7.29
C GLU A 61 3.73 0.92 7.74
N TYR A 62 4.67 0.32 7.00
CA TYR A 62 5.38 -0.88 7.46
C TYR A 62 6.07 -0.69 8.82
N LYS A 63 6.77 0.45 9.02
CA LYS A 63 7.41 0.75 10.32
C LYS A 63 6.40 0.89 11.44
N ILE A 64 5.34 1.65 11.18
CA ILE A 64 4.29 1.95 12.17
C ILE A 64 3.60 0.66 12.62
N ALA A 65 3.33 -0.24 11.68
CA ALA A 65 2.69 -1.53 11.96
C ALA A 65 3.66 -2.58 12.55
N GLY A 66 4.97 -2.28 12.65
CA GLY A 66 5.98 -3.24 13.12
C GLY A 66 6.16 -4.44 12.19
N LEU A 67 5.82 -4.29 10.90
CA LEU A 67 5.79 -5.38 9.94
C LEU A 67 7.13 -5.52 9.20
N PRO A 68 7.63 -6.75 8.99
CA PRO A 68 8.85 -6.97 8.23
C PRO A 68 8.63 -6.63 6.75
N TYR A 69 9.58 -5.90 6.18
CA TYR A 69 9.60 -5.60 4.76
C TYR A 69 9.83 -6.88 3.95
N ASN A 70 9.04 -7.10 2.91
CA ASN A 70 9.45 -8.05 1.89
C ASN A 70 10.42 -7.34 0.94
N ILE A 71 11.71 -7.61 1.07
CA ILE A 71 12.76 -7.09 0.16
C ILE A 71 12.46 -7.52 -1.29
N LEU A 72 11.71 -8.62 -1.48
CA LEU A 72 11.28 -9.13 -2.78
C LEU A 72 10.27 -8.22 -3.51
N SER A 73 9.49 -7.40 -2.81
CA SER A 73 8.56 -6.45 -3.44
C SER A 73 9.29 -5.22 -4.02
N TYR A 74 10.55 -4.99 -3.64
CA TYR A 74 11.40 -3.90 -4.15
C TYR A 74 12.11 -4.28 -5.46
N VAL A 75 12.20 -5.57 -5.78
CA VAL A 75 12.94 -6.10 -6.93
C VAL A 75 12.00 -6.97 -7.75
N ARG A 76 11.12 -6.36 -8.52
CA ARG A 76 10.44 -7.05 -9.63
C ARG A 76 10.26 -6.12 -10.81
#